data_AF-I1RFD3-F1
#
_entry.id   AF-I1RFD3-F1
#
_cell.length_a   1.000
_cell.length_b   1.000
_cell.length_c   1.000
_cell.angle_alpha   90.00
_cell.angle_beta   90.00
_cell.angle_gamma   90.00
#
_symmetry.space_group_name_H-M   'P 1'
#
loop_
_entity.id
_entity.type
_entity.pdbx_description
1 polymer ?
#
loop_
_entity_poly.entity_id
_entity_poly.type
_entity_poly.pdbx_seq_one_letter_code
_entity_poly.pdbx_strand_id
1 'polypeptide(L)'
;MSTTVTQTQEPIELTNLQGRGKDTIEEQLSLPPDDVPPPHAQSEAQRWNYPKGNMPKLGFAFLSFIIAGMNDAAVGALIPYLEKYYDLSYTIISLIFLTPFAGYSVAAFTNARIHMRFGQRGVAIMAPICHLITFVALALHPPYPVLVVCNIFSGFGNGLTDACFCAWVGAMDKANTVQGFLHASYSLGALFSPLIATSMVVSYDLPWYTFYYLMIGIAVVEWVGLTVSFWQKTGAVYQLEHVNETENSGAGTREALKSKVTWLCSLFFFAYMGVEVGLGGWIVTFMLRVRKASAYASGASGTGFWAGMALGRACLGFVTERFGERLCLSIYLVICIGLQLLFWLVPQFIVSAVAVAFLGFFLGPMFPGAVMVTAKLLPAKIHVSAIGFAMAIGGTGGTIFPFAIGAIANSKGVGVLQPIILALITVVAGVWLSFPRIQKKD
;
A
#
# COMPACT_ATOMS: atom_id res chain seq x y z
N MET A 1 -72.05 46.73 -37.37
CA MET A 1 -72.35 45.73 -38.41
C MET A 1 -71.01 45.28 -38.97
N SER A 2 -70.31 44.36 -38.31
CA SER A 2 -70.55 42.92 -38.19
C SER A 2 -69.99 42.15 -39.40
N THR A 3 -68.79 41.59 -39.22
CA THR A 3 -68.55 40.19 -39.56
C THR A 3 -67.44 39.61 -38.70
N THR A 4 -67.83 38.57 -37.98
CA THR A 4 -67.12 37.74 -37.02
C THR A 4 -66.08 36.84 -37.71
N VAL A 5 -64.88 36.70 -37.12
CA VAL A 5 -64.13 35.43 -37.18
C VAL A 5 -63.52 35.18 -35.80
N THR A 6 -64.09 34.20 -35.12
CA THR A 6 -63.61 33.58 -33.89
C THR A 6 -62.54 32.56 -34.27
N GLN A 7 -61.28 32.78 -33.88
CA GLN A 7 -60.24 31.73 -33.98
C GLN A 7 -60.27 30.91 -32.69
N THR A 8 -60.66 29.65 -32.84
CA THR A 8 -60.59 28.57 -31.85
C THR A 8 -59.14 28.20 -31.52
N GLN A 9 -58.91 27.92 -30.23
CA GLN A 9 -57.67 27.37 -29.68
C GLN A 9 -57.33 26.00 -30.29
N GLU A 10 -56.06 25.80 -30.63
CA GLU A 10 -55.40 24.48 -30.69
C GLU A 10 -54.19 24.49 -29.73
N PRO A 11 -53.85 23.36 -29.11
CA PRO A 11 -52.89 23.29 -28.02
C PRO A 11 -51.43 23.34 -28.54
N ILE A 12 -50.56 24.01 -27.79
CA ILE A 12 -49.12 24.07 -28.02
C ILE A 12 -48.54 22.65 -27.84
N GLU A 13 -48.16 22.01 -28.95
CA GLU A 13 -47.45 20.74 -28.96
C GLU A 13 -45.99 20.95 -28.51
N LEU A 14 -45.67 20.41 -27.34
CA LEU A 14 -44.32 20.29 -26.77
C LEU A 14 -43.52 19.22 -27.53
N THR A 15 -43.17 19.46 -28.79
CA THR A 15 -42.34 18.54 -29.55
C THR A 15 -41.48 19.33 -30.53
N ASN A 16 -40.19 19.56 -30.21
CA ASN A 16 -39.06 19.74 -31.16
C ASN A 16 -37.80 20.36 -30.52
N LEU A 17 -37.37 19.88 -29.35
CA LEU A 17 -36.03 20.19 -28.80
C LEU A 17 -35.21 18.95 -28.41
N GLN A 18 -35.55 17.77 -28.93
CA GLN A 18 -34.80 16.53 -28.69
C GLN A 18 -33.99 16.00 -29.89
N GLY A 19 -34.05 16.64 -31.06
CA GLY A 19 -33.32 16.18 -32.26
C GLY A 19 -31.90 16.74 -32.41
N ARG A 20 -31.70 18.05 -32.22
CA ARG A 20 -30.47 18.73 -32.68
C ARG A 20 -29.21 18.51 -31.83
N GLY A 21 -29.29 17.78 -30.71
CA GLY A 21 -28.13 17.51 -29.84
C GLY A 21 -27.62 16.07 -29.88
N LYS A 22 -28.38 15.13 -30.47
CA LYS A 22 -27.97 13.72 -30.61
C LYS A 22 -27.13 13.50 -31.87
N ASP A 23 -27.55 14.10 -32.97
CA ASP A 23 -26.92 13.89 -34.28
C ASP A 23 -25.46 14.41 -34.31
N THR A 24 -25.15 15.46 -33.53
CA THR A 24 -23.78 16.02 -33.45
C THR A 24 -22.83 15.20 -32.57
N ILE A 25 -23.35 14.31 -31.72
CA ILE A 25 -22.55 13.42 -30.86
C ILE A 25 -22.30 12.08 -31.59
N GLU A 26 -23.28 11.59 -32.36
CA GLU A 26 -23.12 10.37 -33.15
C GLU A 26 -22.17 10.58 -34.35
N GLU A 27 -22.12 11.76 -34.95
CA GLU A 27 -21.26 12.04 -36.11
C GLU A 27 -19.76 12.20 -35.76
N GLN A 28 -19.42 12.40 -34.47
CA GLN A 28 -18.02 12.41 -34.00
C GLN A 28 -17.49 11.03 -33.54
N LEU A 29 -18.33 9.98 -33.56
CA LEU A 29 -18.00 8.67 -32.98
C LEU A 29 -18.06 7.49 -33.98
N SER A 30 -18.24 7.73 -35.27
CA SER A 30 -18.22 6.66 -36.27
C SER A 30 -16.79 6.26 -36.65
N LEU A 31 -16.18 5.38 -35.85
CA LEU A 31 -15.11 4.51 -36.32
C LEU A 31 -15.66 3.56 -37.41
N PRO A 32 -14.85 3.16 -38.40
CA PRO A 32 -15.28 2.22 -39.44
C PRO A 32 -15.87 0.93 -38.82
N PRO A 33 -16.85 0.27 -39.48
CA PRO A 33 -17.51 -0.93 -38.95
C PRO A 33 -16.58 -2.12 -38.63
N ASP A 34 -15.33 -2.07 -39.10
CA ASP A 34 -14.33 -3.10 -38.90
C ASP A 34 -13.48 -2.91 -37.61
N ASP A 35 -13.66 -1.81 -36.87
CA ASP A 35 -12.89 -1.47 -35.65
C ASP A 35 -13.65 -1.73 -34.33
N VAL A 36 -14.85 -2.31 -34.37
CA VAL A 36 -15.57 -2.74 -33.15
C VAL A 36 -15.10 -4.14 -32.78
N PRO A 37 -14.36 -4.33 -31.66
CA PRO A 37 -13.99 -5.68 -31.22
C PRO A 37 -15.28 -6.47 -30.96
N PRO A 38 -15.37 -7.75 -31.41
CA PRO A 38 -16.57 -8.53 -31.18
C PRO A 38 -16.92 -8.59 -29.68
N PRO A 39 -18.19 -8.80 -29.29
CA PRO A 39 -18.65 -8.76 -27.89
C PRO A 39 -17.98 -9.77 -26.94
N HIS A 40 -17.10 -10.62 -27.47
CA HIS A 40 -16.34 -11.66 -26.77
C HIS A 40 -14.83 -11.61 -27.05
N ALA A 41 -14.31 -10.56 -27.71
CA ALA A 41 -12.87 -10.32 -27.76
C ALA A 41 -12.40 -9.91 -26.37
N GLN A 42 -11.96 -10.87 -25.56
CA GLN A 42 -11.11 -10.56 -24.41
C GLN A 42 -9.94 -9.75 -24.95
N SER A 43 -9.85 -8.46 -24.62
CA SER A 43 -8.67 -7.67 -24.96
C SER A 43 -7.46 -8.44 -24.44
N GLU A 44 -6.50 -8.79 -25.28
CA GLU A 44 -5.31 -9.52 -24.84
C GLU A 44 -4.72 -8.79 -23.62
N ALA A 45 -4.54 -9.54 -22.52
CA ALA A 45 -4.01 -8.98 -21.29
C ALA A 45 -2.68 -8.28 -21.59
N GLN A 46 -2.56 -7.01 -21.18
CA GLN A 46 -1.37 -6.21 -21.46
C GLN A 46 -0.14 -6.87 -20.87
N ARG A 47 1.01 -6.80 -21.57
CA ARG A 47 2.28 -7.28 -21.03
C ARG A 47 3.05 -6.12 -20.39
N TRP A 48 3.99 -6.45 -19.52
CA TRP A 48 4.89 -5.46 -18.90
C TRP A 48 5.69 -4.63 -19.92
N ASN A 49 5.98 -5.21 -21.10
CA ASN A 49 6.71 -4.56 -22.19
C ASN A 49 5.86 -4.22 -23.42
N TYR A 50 4.58 -4.60 -23.44
CA TYR A 50 3.70 -4.36 -24.57
C TYR A 50 2.31 -3.88 -24.11
N PRO A 51 1.82 -2.74 -24.64
CA PRO A 51 2.48 -1.82 -25.58
C PRO A 51 3.77 -1.20 -25.00
N LYS A 52 4.71 -0.77 -25.86
CA LYS A 52 6.04 -0.26 -25.44
C LYS A 52 5.99 0.84 -24.38
N GLY A 53 4.89 1.61 -24.36
CA GLY A 53 4.63 2.62 -23.34
C GLY A 53 4.39 2.07 -21.93
N ASN A 54 4.30 0.76 -21.72
CA ASN A 54 4.15 0.16 -20.38
C ASN A 54 5.46 0.10 -19.60
N MET A 55 6.61 -0.02 -20.29
CA MET A 55 7.92 -0.04 -19.63
C MET A 55 8.19 1.22 -18.78
N PRO A 56 8.05 2.45 -19.31
CA PRO A 56 8.27 3.65 -18.50
C PRO A 56 7.21 3.81 -17.40
N LYS A 57 5.94 3.48 -17.67
CA LYS A 57 4.86 3.49 -16.66
C LYS A 57 5.20 2.58 -15.48
N LEU A 58 5.65 1.36 -15.76
CA LEU A 58 6.00 0.37 -14.75
C LEU A 58 7.26 0.80 -13.97
N GLY A 59 8.27 1.35 -14.66
CA GLY A 59 9.47 1.87 -14.01
C GLY A 59 9.19 2.98 -13.01
N PHE A 60 8.31 3.94 -13.37
CA PHE A 60 7.91 5.00 -12.44
C PHE A 60 6.91 4.52 -11.37
N ALA A 61 6.10 3.50 -11.64
CA ALA A 61 5.30 2.85 -10.60
C ALA A 61 6.20 2.15 -9.56
N PHE A 62 7.28 1.49 -9.99
CA PHE A 62 8.29 0.94 -9.08
C PHE A 62 8.97 2.04 -8.26
N LEU A 63 9.30 3.18 -8.86
CA LEU A 63 9.86 4.32 -8.14
C LEU A 63 8.89 4.86 -7.08
N SER A 64 7.59 4.94 -7.39
CA SER A 64 6.56 5.34 -6.43
C SER A 64 6.51 4.41 -5.21
N PHE A 65 6.57 3.09 -5.44
CA PHE A 65 6.63 2.10 -4.37
C PHE A 65 7.93 2.20 -3.56
N ILE A 66 9.07 2.46 -4.20
CA ILE A 66 10.34 2.75 -3.49
C ILE A 66 10.18 3.96 -2.57
N ILE A 67 9.60 5.06 -3.05
CA ILE A 67 9.38 6.27 -2.24
C ILE A 67 8.48 5.97 -1.04
N ALA A 68 7.38 5.24 -1.24
CA ALA A 68 6.50 4.82 -0.15
C ALA A 68 7.27 4.03 0.93
N GLY A 69 8.05 3.02 0.51
CA GLY A 69 8.87 2.24 1.44
C GLY A 69 9.96 3.05 2.12
N MET A 70 10.58 4.00 1.40
CA MET A 70 11.58 4.91 1.97
C MET A 70 10.97 5.81 3.05
N ASN A 71 9.78 6.38 2.81
CA ASN A 71 9.09 7.21 3.79
C ASN A 71 8.76 6.40 5.06
N ASP A 72 8.07 5.27 4.90
CA ASP A 72 7.57 4.48 6.03
C ASP A 72 8.71 3.97 6.93
N ALA A 73 9.81 3.50 6.33
CA ALA A 73 10.98 3.04 7.09
C ALA A 73 11.83 4.18 7.67
N ALA A 74 11.83 5.37 7.05
CA ALA A 74 12.58 6.52 7.55
C ALA A 74 12.05 6.97 8.91
N VAL A 75 10.72 7.00 9.06
CA VAL A 75 10.06 7.40 10.30
C VAL A 75 10.61 6.61 11.48
N GLY A 76 10.70 5.28 11.37
CA GLY A 76 11.23 4.41 12.43
C GLY A 76 12.68 4.71 12.80
N ALA A 77 13.53 4.98 11.80
CA ALA A 77 14.93 5.34 12.03
C ALA A 77 15.10 6.75 12.61
N LEU A 78 14.17 7.66 12.31
CA LEU A 78 14.24 9.06 12.71
C LEU A 78 13.60 9.36 14.07
N ILE A 79 12.78 8.45 14.63
CA ILE A 79 12.11 8.62 15.94
C ILE A 79 13.05 9.13 17.04
N PRO A 80 14.23 8.52 17.30
CA PRO A 80 15.09 8.97 18.40
C PRO A 80 15.59 10.41 18.23
N TYR A 81 15.73 10.88 16.98
CA TYR A 81 16.19 12.23 16.68
C TYR A 81 15.03 13.24 16.75
N LEU A 82 13.84 12.85 16.30
CA LEU A 82 12.63 13.67 16.43
C LEU A 82 12.23 13.85 17.89
N GLU A 83 12.32 12.80 18.71
CA GLU A 83 12.11 12.82 20.16
C GLU A 83 13.00 13.89 20.81
N LYS A 84 14.30 13.88 20.48
CA LYS A 84 15.28 14.82 21.02
C LYS A 84 15.09 16.25 20.49
N TYR A 85 14.76 16.41 19.21
CA TYR A 85 14.63 17.72 18.57
C TYR A 85 13.40 18.49 19.05
N TYR A 86 12.27 17.80 19.21
CA TYR A 86 11.01 18.41 19.64
C TYR A 86 10.72 18.27 21.14
N ASP A 87 11.60 17.60 21.90
CA ASP A 87 11.43 17.29 23.32
C ASP A 87 10.07 16.61 23.61
N LEU A 88 9.84 15.48 22.94
CA LEU A 88 8.56 14.79 22.94
C LEU A 88 8.60 13.45 23.66
N SER A 89 7.48 13.10 24.28
CA SER A 89 7.23 11.79 24.85
C SER A 89 7.00 10.72 23.77
N TYR A 90 7.18 9.43 24.10
CA TYR A 90 6.96 8.34 23.13
C TYR A 90 5.51 8.30 22.62
N THR A 91 4.52 8.65 23.44
CA THR A 91 3.13 8.67 23.00
C THR A 91 2.91 9.71 21.90
N ILE A 92 3.47 10.91 22.08
CA ILE A 92 3.27 12.02 21.15
C ILE A 92 4.03 11.75 19.85
N ILE A 93 5.29 11.27 19.91
CA ILE A 93 6.04 10.93 18.70
C ILE A 93 5.36 9.81 17.89
N SER A 94 4.58 8.96 18.55
CA SER A 94 3.91 7.83 17.87
C SER A 94 2.67 8.23 17.07
N LEU A 95 2.14 9.44 17.25
CA LEU A 95 1.03 9.95 16.46
C LEU A 95 1.36 10.00 14.95
N ILE A 96 2.65 10.07 14.61
CA ILE A 96 3.12 10.02 13.22
C ILE A 96 2.73 8.72 12.50
N PHE A 97 2.55 7.61 13.22
CA PHE A 97 2.12 6.33 12.63
C PHE A 97 0.63 6.28 12.31
N LEU A 98 -0.20 7.12 12.96
CA LEU A 98 -1.66 7.09 12.78
C LEU A 98 -2.13 7.91 11.58
N THR A 99 -1.43 8.99 11.26
CA THR A 99 -1.91 9.98 10.28
C THR A 99 -1.82 9.52 8.82
N PRO A 100 -0.81 8.76 8.37
CA PRO A 100 -0.83 8.16 7.03
C PRO A 100 -2.08 7.31 6.80
N PHE A 101 -2.56 6.59 7.83
CA PHE A 101 -3.77 5.77 7.70
C PHE A 101 -5.03 6.57 7.42
N ALA A 102 -5.17 7.77 8.01
CA ALA A 102 -6.29 8.64 7.73
C ALA A 102 -6.31 9.05 6.25
N GLY A 103 -5.14 9.41 5.70
CA GLY A 103 -4.98 9.72 4.29
C GLY A 103 -5.28 8.52 3.39
N TYR A 104 -4.73 7.36 3.72
CA TYR A 104 -4.92 6.12 2.97
C TYR A 104 -6.40 5.70 2.96
N SER A 105 -7.11 5.85 4.08
CA SER A 105 -8.54 5.61 4.18
C SER A 105 -9.34 6.55 3.27
N VAL A 106 -9.00 7.84 3.26
CA VAL A 106 -9.64 8.82 2.37
C VAL A 106 -9.37 8.46 0.90
N ALA A 107 -8.16 7.98 0.57
CA ALA A 107 -7.84 7.50 -0.76
C ALA A 107 -8.76 6.34 -1.16
N ALA A 108 -8.97 5.34 -0.29
CA ALA A 108 -9.86 4.20 -0.60
C ALA A 108 -11.29 4.62 -1.03
N PHE A 109 -11.87 5.65 -0.40
CA PHE A 109 -13.21 6.16 -0.75
C PHE A 109 -13.24 7.12 -1.94
N THR A 110 -12.11 7.74 -2.27
CA THR A 110 -12.03 8.75 -3.33
C THR A 110 -11.45 8.20 -4.63
N ASN A 111 -10.71 7.08 -4.56
CA ASN A 111 -9.95 6.55 -5.68
C ASN A 111 -10.83 6.23 -6.90
N ALA A 112 -11.97 5.56 -6.70
CA ALA A 112 -12.90 5.26 -7.80
C ALA A 112 -13.41 6.54 -8.48
N ARG A 113 -13.75 7.59 -7.71
CA ARG A 113 -14.20 8.87 -8.26
C ARG A 113 -13.10 9.58 -9.04
N ILE A 114 -11.86 9.51 -8.53
CA ILE A 114 -10.68 10.08 -9.20
C ILE A 114 -10.42 9.36 -10.53
N HIS A 115 -10.47 8.02 -10.55
CA HIS A 115 -10.33 7.25 -11.79
C HIS A 115 -11.43 7.58 -12.80
N MET A 116 -12.69 7.61 -12.38
CA MET A 116 -13.80 7.92 -13.29
C MET A 116 -13.68 9.34 -13.87
N ARG A 117 -13.28 10.34 -13.07
CA ARG A 117 -13.21 11.74 -13.52
C ARG A 117 -11.91 12.09 -14.24
N PHE A 118 -10.78 11.62 -13.74
CA PHE A 118 -9.44 12.06 -14.17
C PHE A 118 -8.58 10.92 -14.74
N GLY A 119 -9.03 9.67 -14.67
CA GLY A 119 -8.30 8.49 -15.13
C GLY A 119 -7.08 8.17 -14.27
N GLN A 120 -6.27 7.23 -14.75
CA GLN A 120 -4.98 6.91 -14.12
C GLN A 120 -4.02 8.11 -14.17
N ARG A 121 -4.18 9.01 -15.16
CA ARG A 121 -3.45 10.29 -15.22
C ARG A 121 -3.67 11.14 -13.98
N GLY A 122 -4.92 11.21 -13.49
CA GLY A 122 -5.25 11.95 -12.27
C GLY A 122 -4.44 11.45 -11.08
N VAL A 123 -4.40 10.13 -10.89
CA VAL A 123 -3.60 9.48 -9.83
C VAL A 123 -2.11 9.76 -10.01
N ALA A 124 -1.59 9.59 -11.23
CA ALA A 124 -0.19 9.82 -11.58
C ALA A 124 0.29 11.26 -11.31
N ILE A 125 -0.61 12.24 -11.29
CA ILE A 125 -0.30 13.64 -10.96
C ILE A 125 -0.55 13.91 -9.48
N MET A 126 -1.71 13.52 -8.95
CA MET A 126 -2.15 13.86 -7.59
C MET A 126 -1.29 13.21 -6.51
N ALA A 127 -0.93 11.93 -6.67
CA ALA A 127 -0.21 11.21 -5.63
C ALA A 127 1.22 11.73 -5.42
N PRO A 128 2.06 11.95 -6.47
CA PRO A 128 3.38 12.54 -6.27
C PRO A 128 3.32 13.98 -5.75
N ILE A 129 2.29 14.76 -6.10
CA ILE A 129 2.07 16.08 -5.48
C ILE A 129 1.84 15.94 -3.97
N CYS A 130 1.08 14.94 -3.52
CA CYS A 130 0.88 14.67 -2.10
C CYS A 130 2.19 14.26 -1.40
N HIS A 131 3.04 13.47 -2.06
CA HIS A 131 4.40 13.18 -1.58
C HIS A 131 5.24 14.45 -1.46
N LEU A 132 5.26 15.30 -2.49
CA LEU A 132 5.97 16.58 -2.50
C LEU A 132 5.50 17.51 -1.39
N ILE A 133 4.19 17.69 -1.20
CA ILE A 133 3.63 18.50 -0.11
C ILE A 133 4.13 17.99 1.23
N THR A 134 4.11 16.66 1.43
CA THR A 134 4.58 16.05 2.68
C THR A 134 6.07 16.31 2.86
N PHE A 135 6.91 15.96 1.88
CA PHE A 135 8.36 16.06 2.03
C PHE A 135 8.86 17.51 2.12
N VAL A 136 8.25 18.45 1.40
CA VAL A 136 8.54 19.88 1.54
C VAL A 136 8.15 20.35 2.94
N ALA A 137 6.96 20.00 3.43
CA ALA A 137 6.56 20.37 4.78
C ALA A 137 7.51 19.78 5.84
N LEU A 138 7.94 18.53 5.69
CA LEU A 138 8.86 17.88 6.63
C LEU A 138 10.28 18.48 6.56
N ALA A 139 10.74 18.86 5.37
CA ALA A 139 12.02 19.55 5.19
C ALA A 139 12.06 20.94 5.85
N LEU A 140 10.91 21.62 5.94
CA LEU A 140 10.76 22.92 6.61
C LEU A 140 10.67 22.82 8.14
N HIS A 141 10.79 21.61 8.72
CA HIS A 141 10.83 21.36 10.16
C HIS A 141 9.80 22.18 10.99
N PRO A 142 8.50 22.17 10.63
CA PRO A 142 7.46 22.89 11.35
C PRO A 142 7.18 22.24 12.73
N PRO A 143 6.39 22.90 13.60
CA PRO A 143 6.00 22.30 14.88
C PRO A 143 5.43 20.89 14.70
N TYR A 144 5.73 20.00 15.64
CA TYR A 144 5.41 18.57 15.51
C TYR A 144 3.94 18.24 15.15
N PRO A 145 2.91 18.92 15.68
CA PRO A 145 1.53 18.67 15.23
C PRO A 145 1.31 18.89 13.74
N VAL A 146 2.02 19.85 13.14
CA VAL A 146 1.96 20.12 11.69
C VAL A 146 2.62 18.99 10.92
N LEU A 147 3.78 18.48 11.37
CA LEU A 147 4.42 17.30 10.78
C LEU A 147 3.47 16.10 10.74
N VAL A 148 2.78 15.84 11.84
CA VAL A 148 1.80 14.76 11.97
C VAL A 148 0.65 14.94 10.98
N VAL A 149 0.05 16.13 10.91
CA VAL A 149 -1.05 16.41 9.96
C VAL A 149 -0.58 16.31 8.50
N CYS A 150 0.62 16.77 8.17
CA CYS A 150 1.15 16.70 6.81
C CYS A 150 1.33 15.26 6.31
N ASN A 151 1.61 14.30 7.19
CA ASN A 151 1.72 12.88 6.81
C ASN A 151 0.40 12.27 6.30
N ILE A 152 -0.75 12.91 6.54
CA ILE A 152 -2.02 12.54 5.91
C ILE A 152 -1.90 12.61 4.38
N PHE A 153 -1.20 13.61 3.84
CA PHE A 153 -1.03 13.74 2.39
C PHE A 153 -0.21 12.57 1.82
N SER A 154 0.90 12.19 2.45
CA SER A 154 1.66 11.03 1.99
C SER A 154 0.84 9.74 2.08
N GLY A 155 0.06 9.56 3.14
CA GLY A 155 -0.85 8.42 3.25
C GLY A 155 -1.89 8.37 2.12
N PHE A 156 -2.45 9.53 1.77
CA PHE A 156 -3.38 9.66 0.65
C PHE A 156 -2.70 9.36 -0.70
N GLY A 157 -1.49 9.87 -0.92
CA GLY A 157 -0.68 9.59 -2.11
C GLY A 157 -0.39 8.09 -2.26
N ASN A 158 0.14 7.46 -1.21
CA ASN A 158 0.40 6.02 -1.16
C ASN A 158 -0.88 5.21 -1.44
N GLY A 159 -2.02 5.58 -0.85
CA GLY A 159 -3.28 4.86 -1.08
C GLY A 159 -3.81 4.97 -2.50
N LEU A 160 -3.60 6.11 -3.17
CA LEU A 160 -3.98 6.27 -4.58
C LEU A 160 -3.08 5.43 -5.50
N THR A 161 -1.76 5.49 -5.32
CA THR A 161 -0.80 4.77 -6.18
C THR A 161 -0.89 3.27 -5.99
N ASP A 162 -1.02 2.81 -4.75
CA ASP A 162 -1.16 1.39 -4.45
C ASP A 162 -2.39 0.81 -5.14
N ALA A 163 -3.57 1.40 -4.91
CA ALA A 163 -4.79 0.89 -5.52
C ALA A 163 -4.82 1.06 -7.06
N CYS A 164 -4.29 2.15 -7.62
CA CYS A 164 -4.21 2.35 -9.07
C CYS A 164 -3.26 1.35 -9.74
N PHE A 165 -2.02 1.25 -9.25
CA PHE A 165 -0.98 0.46 -9.91
C PHE A 165 -1.13 -1.02 -9.64
N CYS A 166 -1.58 -1.44 -8.46
CA CYS A 166 -1.90 -2.84 -8.19
C CYS A 166 -3.08 -3.32 -9.04
N ALA A 167 -4.12 -2.51 -9.24
CA ALA A 167 -5.21 -2.87 -10.15
C ALA A 167 -4.74 -2.95 -11.61
N TRP A 168 -3.96 -1.96 -12.06
CA TRP A 168 -3.42 -1.94 -13.42
C TRP A 168 -2.49 -3.13 -13.71
N VAL A 169 -1.58 -3.44 -12.79
CA VAL A 169 -0.68 -4.60 -12.89
C VAL A 169 -1.44 -5.92 -12.73
N GLY A 170 -2.48 -5.93 -11.90
CA GLY A 170 -3.36 -7.09 -11.68
C GLY A 170 -4.10 -7.55 -12.94
N ALA A 171 -4.31 -6.65 -13.90
CA ALA A 171 -4.92 -6.95 -15.19
C ALA A 171 -3.90 -7.34 -16.29
N MET A 172 -2.60 -7.41 -15.98
CA MET A 172 -1.56 -7.77 -16.95
C MET A 172 -1.36 -9.28 -17.11
N ASP A 173 -0.80 -9.67 -18.25
CA ASP A 173 -0.21 -11.00 -18.40
C ASP A 173 0.91 -11.21 -17.37
N LYS A 174 0.90 -12.37 -16.71
CA LYS A 174 1.74 -12.69 -15.55
C LYS A 174 1.63 -11.67 -14.40
N ALA A 175 0.41 -11.16 -14.14
CA ALA A 175 0.09 -10.23 -13.05
C ALA A 175 0.81 -10.53 -11.73
N ASN A 176 0.79 -11.78 -11.26
CA ASN A 176 1.43 -12.19 -10.01
C ASN A 176 2.93 -11.87 -9.98
N THR A 177 3.66 -12.09 -11.08
CA THR A 177 5.10 -11.82 -11.15
C THR A 177 5.36 -10.32 -11.12
N VAL A 178 4.63 -9.56 -11.93
CA VAL A 178 4.81 -8.10 -12.03
C VAL A 178 4.42 -7.40 -10.72
N GLN A 179 3.34 -7.86 -10.08
CA GLN A 179 2.92 -7.37 -8.76
C GLN A 179 3.95 -7.71 -7.67
N GLY A 180 4.59 -8.89 -7.77
CA GLY A 180 5.72 -9.25 -6.92
C GLY A 180 6.88 -8.26 -7.01
N PHE A 181 7.27 -7.85 -8.22
CA PHE A 181 8.30 -6.81 -8.41
C PHE A 181 7.89 -5.43 -7.91
N LEU A 182 6.61 -5.07 -8.05
CA LEU A 182 6.06 -3.81 -7.53
C LEU A 182 6.22 -3.73 -6.00
N HIS A 183 5.79 -4.76 -5.26
CA HIS A 183 5.95 -4.81 -3.80
C HIS A 183 7.41 -5.05 -3.36
N ALA A 184 8.23 -5.72 -4.15
CA ALA A 184 9.66 -5.83 -3.88
C ALA A 184 10.36 -4.45 -3.94
N SER A 185 9.90 -3.57 -4.83
CA SER A 185 10.39 -2.19 -4.94
C SER A 185 10.11 -1.39 -3.66
N TYR A 186 8.95 -1.59 -3.03
CA TYR A 186 8.67 -1.04 -1.69
C TYR A 186 9.67 -1.53 -0.64
N SER A 187 9.92 -2.84 -0.57
CA SER A 187 10.91 -3.39 0.37
C SER A 187 12.32 -2.87 0.11
N LEU A 188 12.67 -2.58 -1.14
CA LEU A 188 13.95 -1.99 -1.51
C LEU A 188 14.10 -0.55 -0.97
N GLY A 189 13.03 0.25 -1.07
CA GLY A 189 13.00 1.58 -0.44
C GLY A 189 13.13 1.51 1.07
N ALA A 190 12.38 0.61 1.69
CA ALA A 190 12.41 0.39 3.14
C ALA A 190 13.78 -0.12 3.65
N LEU A 191 14.50 -0.85 2.81
CA LEU A 191 15.87 -1.31 3.06
C LEU A 191 16.87 -0.14 3.14
N PHE A 192 16.90 0.74 2.13
CA PHE A 192 17.93 1.77 2.06
C PHE A 192 17.67 2.96 2.97
N SER A 193 16.40 3.23 3.29
CA SER A 193 16.01 4.43 4.02
C SER A 193 16.65 4.56 5.42
N PRO A 194 16.61 3.53 6.30
CA PRO A 194 17.27 3.63 7.61
C PRO A 194 18.78 3.86 7.52
N LEU A 195 19.48 3.27 6.56
CA LEU A 195 20.92 3.51 6.34
C LEU A 195 21.18 4.95 5.94
N ILE A 196 20.45 5.47 4.95
CA ILE A 196 20.63 6.84 4.45
C ILE A 196 20.32 7.84 5.57
N ALA A 197 19.14 7.71 6.21
CA ALA A 197 18.71 8.60 7.28
C ALA A 197 19.68 8.59 8.46
N THR A 198 20.11 7.40 8.91
CA THR A 198 21.06 7.27 10.03
C THR A 198 22.44 7.79 9.65
N SER A 199 22.93 7.51 8.44
CA SER A 199 24.26 7.97 8.03
C SER A 199 24.32 9.49 7.90
N MET A 200 23.27 10.11 7.35
CA MET A 200 23.16 11.57 7.30
C MET A 200 23.27 12.19 8.70
N VAL A 201 22.50 11.67 9.66
CA VAL A 201 22.45 12.23 11.01
C VAL A 201 23.70 11.92 11.84
N VAL A 202 24.22 10.69 11.75
CA VAL A 202 25.29 10.20 12.65
C VAL A 202 26.67 10.39 12.05
N SER A 203 26.87 10.08 10.77
CA SER A 203 28.18 10.10 10.14
C SER A 203 28.55 11.47 9.59
N TYR A 204 27.56 12.25 9.16
CA TYR A 204 27.76 13.58 8.58
C TYR A 204 27.25 14.73 9.46
N ASP A 205 26.75 14.43 10.67
CA ASP A 205 26.22 15.41 11.63
C ASP A 205 25.15 16.34 11.02
N LEU A 206 24.37 15.82 10.06
CA LEU A 206 23.32 16.57 9.39
C LEU A 206 22.02 16.51 10.20
N PRO A 207 21.21 17.57 10.20
CA PRO A 207 19.91 17.53 10.86
C PRO A 207 18.97 16.54 10.18
N TRP A 208 18.05 15.95 10.94
CA TRP A 208 17.12 14.90 10.48
C TRP A 208 16.32 15.28 9.23
N TYR A 209 15.96 16.57 9.09
CA TYR A 209 15.17 17.06 7.96
C TYR A 209 15.93 16.99 6.63
N THR A 210 17.25 16.82 6.66
CA THR A 210 18.09 16.70 5.45
C THR A 210 17.71 15.48 4.59
N PHE A 211 17.23 14.41 5.23
CA PHE A 211 16.71 13.23 4.54
C PHE A 211 15.56 13.60 3.59
N TYR A 212 14.72 14.56 3.98
CA TYR A 212 13.58 14.97 3.16
C TYR A 212 13.97 15.80 1.95
N TYR A 213 15.15 16.44 1.91
CA TYR A 213 15.65 17.05 0.66
C TYR A 213 15.94 16.00 -0.42
N LEU A 214 16.52 14.87 -0.03
CA LEU A 214 16.68 13.72 -0.94
C LEU A 214 15.30 13.22 -1.41
N MET A 215 14.35 13.09 -0.50
CA MET A 215 12.99 12.63 -0.83
C MET A 215 12.26 13.58 -1.78
N ILE A 216 12.40 14.89 -1.61
CA ILE A 216 11.86 15.89 -2.55
C ILE A 216 12.45 15.67 -3.95
N GLY A 217 13.78 15.50 -4.06
CA GLY A 217 14.42 15.27 -5.35
C GLY A 217 13.89 14.04 -6.08
N ILE A 218 13.76 12.91 -5.36
CA ILE A 218 13.22 11.66 -5.93
C ILE A 218 11.72 11.80 -6.24
N ALA A 219 10.94 12.49 -5.40
CA ALA A 219 9.52 12.75 -5.64
C ALA A 219 9.25 13.69 -6.83
N VAL A 220 10.15 14.64 -7.14
CA VAL A 220 10.06 15.43 -8.38
C VAL A 220 10.25 14.54 -9.61
N VAL A 221 11.22 13.62 -9.55
CA VAL A 221 11.43 12.63 -10.64
C VAL A 221 10.22 11.72 -10.79
N GLU A 222 9.65 11.23 -9.69
CA GLU A 222 8.39 10.48 -9.67
C GLU A 222 7.26 11.28 -10.32
N TRP A 223 7.06 12.53 -9.90
CA TRP A 223 5.99 13.38 -10.40
C TRP A 223 6.09 13.62 -11.90
N VAL A 224 7.25 14.04 -12.39
CA VAL A 224 7.48 14.26 -13.83
C VAL A 224 7.35 12.95 -14.60
N GLY A 225 7.97 11.88 -14.11
CA GLY A 225 7.98 10.57 -14.77
C GLY A 225 6.60 9.93 -14.89
N LEU A 226 5.82 9.91 -13.80
CA LEU A 226 4.46 9.40 -13.80
C LEU A 226 3.54 10.28 -14.66
N THR A 227 3.65 11.60 -14.54
CA THR A 227 2.82 12.54 -15.33
C THR A 227 3.04 12.34 -16.83
N VAL A 228 4.30 12.27 -17.27
CA VAL A 228 4.65 12.04 -18.69
C VAL A 228 4.20 10.66 -19.14
N SER A 229 4.44 9.62 -18.33
CA SER A 229 4.16 8.23 -18.73
C SER A 229 2.66 7.91 -18.80
N PHE A 230 1.84 8.54 -17.95
CA PHE A 230 0.40 8.32 -17.88
C PHE A 230 -0.42 9.46 -18.52
N TRP A 231 0.20 10.39 -19.23
CA TRP A 231 -0.48 11.57 -19.80
C TRP A 231 -1.69 11.25 -20.69
N GLN A 232 -1.65 10.12 -21.40
CA GLN A 232 -2.73 9.69 -22.30
C GLN A 232 -3.84 8.89 -21.59
N LYS A 233 -3.65 8.48 -20.34
CA LYS A 233 -4.61 7.66 -19.58
C LYS A 233 -5.65 8.53 -18.85
N THR A 234 -6.47 9.23 -19.64
CA THR A 234 -7.49 10.17 -19.15
C THR A 234 -8.72 9.47 -18.57
N GLY A 235 -9.63 10.22 -17.93
CA GLY A 235 -10.88 9.66 -17.39
C GLY A 235 -11.77 9.05 -18.47
N ALA A 236 -11.82 9.65 -19.67
CA ALA A 236 -12.55 9.08 -20.81
C ALA A 236 -11.98 7.71 -21.20
N VAL A 237 -10.65 7.58 -21.25
CA VAL A 237 -9.99 6.29 -21.52
C VAL A 237 -10.29 5.28 -20.42
N TYR A 238 -10.26 5.68 -19.15
CA TYR A 238 -10.59 4.79 -18.04
C TYR A 238 -12.04 4.28 -18.11
N GLN A 239 -12.99 5.17 -18.40
CA GLN A 239 -14.40 4.80 -18.55
C GLN A 239 -14.61 3.81 -19.69
N LEU A 240 -13.98 4.04 -20.84
CA LEU A 240 -14.02 3.12 -21.99
C LEU A 240 -13.42 1.75 -21.66
N GLU A 241 -12.32 1.71 -20.90
CA GLU A 241 -11.65 0.47 -20.49
C GLU A 241 -12.45 -0.33 -19.43
N HIS A 242 -13.36 0.31 -18.67
CA HIS A 242 -14.04 -0.31 -17.51
C HIS A 242 -15.58 -0.30 -17.58
N VAL A 243 -16.19 -0.03 -18.74
CA VAL A 243 -17.66 0.04 -18.93
C VAL A 243 -18.39 -1.17 -18.31
N ASN A 244 -17.85 -2.37 -18.50
CA ASN A 244 -18.47 -3.64 -18.07
C ASN A 244 -18.30 -3.96 -16.57
N GLU A 245 -17.38 -3.31 -15.85
CA GLU A 245 -17.14 -3.58 -14.42
C GLU A 245 -18.12 -2.82 -13.50
N THR A 246 -18.61 -1.67 -13.96
CA THR A 246 -19.52 -0.79 -13.20
C THR A 246 -20.87 -1.45 -12.87
N GLU A 247 -21.37 -2.34 -13.71
CA GLU A 247 -22.68 -3.01 -13.51
C GLU A 247 -22.65 -4.14 -12.47
N ASN A 248 -21.49 -4.76 -12.19
CA ASN A 248 -21.37 -5.94 -11.32
C ASN A 248 -20.71 -5.69 -9.95
N SER A 249 -20.16 -4.50 -9.71
CA SER A 249 -19.30 -4.22 -8.54
C SER A 249 -20.01 -4.31 -7.17
N GLY A 250 -21.28 -3.92 -7.07
CA GLY A 250 -22.01 -3.84 -5.78
C GLY A 250 -22.39 -5.20 -5.17
N ALA A 251 -22.56 -6.25 -5.98
CA ALA A 251 -22.96 -7.56 -5.51
C ALA A 251 -21.81 -8.33 -4.84
N GLY A 252 -20.58 -8.19 -5.36
CA GLY A 252 -19.39 -8.91 -4.88
C GLY A 252 -18.93 -8.47 -3.49
N THR A 253 -19.02 -7.18 -3.15
CA THR A 253 -18.58 -6.66 -1.84
C THR A 253 -19.49 -7.12 -0.71
N ARG A 254 -20.82 -7.13 -0.90
CA ARG A 254 -21.76 -7.61 0.12
C ARG A 254 -21.60 -9.11 0.38
N GLU A 255 -21.32 -9.88 -0.66
CA GLU A 255 -21.08 -11.32 -0.53
C GLU A 255 -19.73 -11.61 0.15
N ALA A 256 -18.68 -10.84 -0.16
CA ALA A 256 -17.38 -10.94 0.49
C ALA A 256 -17.45 -10.72 2.01
N LEU A 257 -18.23 -9.74 2.48
CA LEU A 257 -18.38 -9.43 3.90
C LEU A 257 -19.15 -10.49 4.70
N LYS A 258 -19.96 -11.32 4.04
CA LYS A 258 -20.66 -12.45 4.67
C LYS A 258 -19.76 -13.68 4.86
N SER A 259 -18.62 -13.74 4.16
CA SER A 259 -17.71 -14.88 4.22
C SER A 259 -16.86 -14.86 5.48
N LYS A 260 -16.87 -15.97 6.24
CA LYS A 260 -16.00 -16.17 7.41
C LYS A 260 -14.51 -16.16 7.03
N VAL A 261 -14.17 -16.68 5.84
CA VAL A 261 -12.78 -16.72 5.35
C VAL A 261 -12.26 -15.30 5.10
N THR A 262 -13.10 -14.38 4.62
CA THR A 262 -12.73 -12.97 4.45
C THR A 262 -12.35 -12.33 5.78
N TRP A 263 -13.10 -12.59 6.87
CA TRP A 263 -12.78 -12.08 8.20
C TRP A 263 -11.53 -12.72 8.82
N LEU A 264 -11.31 -14.01 8.61
CA LEU A 264 -10.06 -14.68 9.02
C LEU A 264 -8.85 -14.07 8.30
N CYS A 265 -8.98 -13.84 6.99
CA CYS A 265 -7.97 -13.15 6.18
C CYS A 265 -7.72 -11.72 6.68
N SER A 266 -8.79 -10.98 6.96
CA SER A 266 -8.71 -9.60 7.49
C SER A 266 -7.98 -9.56 8.83
N LEU A 267 -8.29 -10.49 9.74
CA LEU A 267 -7.61 -10.59 11.04
C LEU A 267 -6.15 -11.01 10.89
N PHE A 268 -5.84 -11.90 9.95
CA PHE A 268 -4.47 -12.27 9.62
C PHE A 268 -3.66 -11.05 9.18
N PHE A 269 -4.16 -10.29 8.20
CA PHE A 269 -3.47 -9.09 7.72
C PHE A 269 -3.38 -7.99 8.79
N PHE A 270 -4.42 -7.81 9.61
CA PHE A 270 -4.42 -6.88 10.73
C PHE A 270 -3.26 -7.16 11.70
N ALA A 271 -3.14 -8.40 12.16
CA ALA A 271 -2.08 -8.78 13.09
C ALA A 271 -0.71 -8.80 12.40
N TYR A 272 -0.61 -9.32 11.17
CA TYR A 272 0.64 -9.40 10.42
C TYR A 272 1.23 -8.03 10.09
N MET A 273 0.44 -7.10 9.55
CA MET A 273 0.91 -5.74 9.28
C MET A 273 1.27 -5.01 10.58
N GLY A 274 0.58 -5.32 11.68
CA GLY A 274 0.97 -4.91 13.02
C GLY A 274 2.37 -5.37 13.43
N VAL A 275 2.72 -6.62 13.13
CA VAL A 275 4.08 -7.15 13.34
C VAL A 275 5.08 -6.43 12.43
N GLU A 276 4.80 -6.35 11.13
CA GLU A 276 5.70 -5.77 10.12
C GLU A 276 6.03 -4.31 10.43
N VAL A 277 5.01 -3.46 10.55
CA VAL A 277 5.21 -2.02 10.79
C VAL A 277 5.60 -1.75 12.24
N GLY A 278 5.06 -2.52 13.20
CA GLY A 278 5.43 -2.38 14.61
C GLY A 278 6.91 -2.68 14.86
N LEU A 279 7.41 -3.78 14.30
CA LEU A 279 8.82 -4.12 14.42
C LEU A 279 9.70 -3.17 13.60
N GLY A 280 9.33 -2.88 12.34
CA GLY A 280 10.07 -1.98 11.47
C GLY A 280 10.18 -0.55 12.01
N GLY A 281 9.12 -0.04 12.65
CA GLY A 281 9.07 1.30 13.23
C GLY A 281 9.85 1.45 14.53
N TRP A 282 9.98 0.39 15.34
CA TRP A 282 10.52 0.50 16.70
C TRP A 282 11.86 -0.20 16.92
N ILE A 283 12.32 -1.03 15.97
CA ILE A 283 13.57 -1.77 16.14
C ILE A 283 14.78 -0.87 16.36
N VAL A 284 14.92 0.22 15.60
CA VAL A 284 16.07 1.14 15.74
C VAL A 284 16.08 1.73 17.15
N THR A 285 14.94 2.23 17.61
CA THR A 285 14.76 2.77 18.97
C THR A 285 15.01 1.70 20.04
N PHE A 286 14.57 0.46 19.84
CA PHE A 286 14.81 -0.65 20.76
C PHE A 286 16.29 -0.98 20.87
N MET A 287 17.00 -1.12 19.74
CA MET A 287 18.43 -1.42 19.73
C MET A 287 19.24 -0.31 20.42
N LEU A 288 18.87 0.94 20.16
CA LEU A 288 19.52 2.11 20.75
C LEU A 288 19.29 2.17 22.27
N ARG A 289 18.03 2.08 22.72
CA ARG A 289 17.66 2.34 24.12
C ARG A 289 17.82 1.13 25.04
N VAL A 290 17.48 -0.07 24.56
CA VAL A 290 17.44 -1.30 25.36
C VAL A 290 18.72 -2.13 25.17
N ARG A 291 19.19 -2.29 23.92
CA ARG A 291 20.45 -3.02 23.65
C ARG A 291 21.70 -2.14 23.76
N LYS A 292 21.53 -0.83 24.02
CA LYS A 292 22.62 0.16 24.17
C LYS A 292 23.60 0.16 22.98
N ALA A 293 23.09 -0.14 21.78
CA ALA A 293 23.87 -0.12 20.57
C ALA A 293 24.19 1.33 20.14
N SER A 294 25.22 1.51 19.33
CA SER A 294 25.47 2.83 18.71
C SER A 294 24.33 3.20 17.77
N ALA A 295 24.17 4.50 17.48
CA ALA A 295 23.13 4.99 16.57
C ALA A 295 23.25 4.35 15.18
N TYR A 296 24.47 4.27 14.64
CA TYR A 296 24.75 3.59 13.37
C TYR A 296 24.39 2.10 13.40
N ALA A 297 24.82 1.36 14.44
CA ALA A 297 24.53 -0.06 14.57
C ALA A 297 23.03 -0.36 14.74
N SER A 298 22.31 0.55 15.40
CA SER A 298 20.85 0.49 15.55
C SER A 298 20.14 0.68 14.21
N GLY A 299 20.56 1.67 13.40
CA GLY A 299 20.04 1.89 12.04
C GLY A 299 20.34 0.71 11.10
N ALA A 300 21.55 0.13 11.20
CA ALA A 300 21.93 -1.08 10.47
C ALA A 300 21.07 -2.30 10.84
N SER A 301 20.59 -2.40 12.08
CA SER A 301 19.66 -3.47 12.49
C SER A 301 18.28 -3.32 11.83
N GLY A 302 17.76 -2.09 11.73
CA GLY A 302 16.52 -1.82 10.99
C GLY A 302 16.64 -2.11 9.49
N THR A 303 17.82 -1.81 8.92
CA THR A 303 18.18 -2.20 7.55
C THR A 303 18.19 -3.71 7.39
N GLY A 304 18.82 -4.43 8.33
CA GLY A 304 18.88 -5.89 8.33
C GLY A 304 17.51 -6.55 8.35
N PHE A 305 16.55 -5.99 9.10
CA PHE A 305 15.15 -6.43 9.09
C PHE A 305 14.54 -6.37 7.69
N TRP A 306 14.58 -5.20 7.04
CA TRP A 306 14.01 -5.01 5.71
C TRP A 306 14.77 -5.77 4.63
N ALA A 307 16.10 -5.94 4.77
CA ALA A 307 16.92 -6.77 3.90
C ALA A 307 16.47 -8.22 3.95
N GLY A 308 16.32 -8.75 5.17
CA GLY A 308 15.77 -10.07 5.42
C GLY A 308 14.42 -10.21 4.75
N MET A 309 13.50 -9.27 4.98
CA MET A 309 12.17 -9.30 4.40
C MET A 309 12.16 -9.32 2.87
N ALA A 310 12.97 -8.47 2.24
CA ALA A 310 13.11 -8.44 0.78
C ALA A 310 13.62 -9.79 0.24
N LEU A 311 14.67 -10.34 0.84
CA LEU A 311 15.22 -11.64 0.48
C LEU A 311 14.23 -12.79 0.74
N GLY A 312 13.47 -12.71 1.82
CA GLY A 312 12.44 -13.68 2.18
C GLY A 312 11.32 -13.73 1.15
N ARG A 313 10.83 -12.55 0.74
CA ARG A 313 9.83 -12.41 -0.33
C ARG A 313 10.34 -12.99 -1.65
N ALA A 314 11.60 -12.72 -2.00
CA ALA A 314 12.20 -13.20 -3.24
C ALA A 314 12.49 -14.71 -3.25
N CYS A 315 13.07 -15.26 -2.17
CA CYS A 315 13.60 -16.62 -2.15
C CYS A 315 12.59 -17.65 -1.62
N LEU A 316 11.89 -17.35 -0.52
CA LEU A 316 11.00 -18.32 0.13
C LEU A 316 9.69 -18.52 -0.64
N GLY A 317 9.34 -17.63 -1.57
CA GLY A 317 8.22 -17.82 -2.49
C GLY A 317 8.36 -19.13 -3.29
N PHE A 318 9.53 -19.38 -3.87
CA PHE A 318 9.81 -20.61 -4.62
C PHE A 318 9.72 -21.88 -3.76
N VAL A 319 10.16 -21.79 -2.50
CA VAL A 319 10.06 -22.91 -1.54
C VAL A 319 8.60 -23.17 -1.19
N THR A 320 7.84 -22.10 -0.94
CA THR A 320 6.42 -22.16 -0.59
C THR A 320 5.59 -22.75 -1.72
N GLU A 321 5.89 -22.40 -2.97
CA GLU A 321 5.23 -22.97 -4.15
C GLU A 321 5.53 -24.48 -4.29
N ARG A 322 6.78 -24.89 -4.06
CA ARG A 322 7.21 -26.30 -4.19
C ARG A 322 6.62 -27.23 -3.13
N PHE A 323 6.56 -26.80 -1.88
CA PHE A 323 6.15 -27.63 -0.74
C PHE A 323 4.74 -27.33 -0.21
N GLY A 324 4.09 -26.28 -0.74
CA GLY A 324 2.74 -25.87 -0.41
C GLY A 324 2.68 -24.82 0.71
N GLU A 325 1.73 -23.88 0.59
CA GLU A 325 1.61 -22.71 1.47
C GLU A 325 1.37 -23.11 2.92
N ARG A 326 0.46 -24.08 3.16
CA ARG A 326 0.05 -24.47 4.52
C ARG A 326 1.23 -24.97 5.35
N LEU A 327 2.07 -25.83 4.80
CA LEU A 327 3.21 -26.40 5.50
C LEU A 327 4.31 -25.34 5.69
N CYS A 328 4.73 -24.68 4.62
CA CYS A 328 5.82 -23.72 4.65
C CYS A 328 5.53 -22.55 5.60
N LEU A 329 4.36 -21.91 5.49
CA LEU A 329 4.05 -20.77 6.36
C LEU A 329 3.90 -21.18 7.83
N SER A 330 3.41 -22.40 8.11
CA SER A 330 3.38 -22.92 9.49
C SER A 330 4.78 -23.08 10.07
N ILE A 331 5.72 -23.63 9.28
CA ILE A 331 7.12 -23.77 9.69
C ILE A 331 7.75 -22.39 9.92
N TYR A 332 7.56 -21.45 8.98
CA TYR A 332 8.11 -20.11 9.09
C TYR A 332 7.57 -19.37 10.32
N LEU A 333 6.29 -19.50 10.64
CA LEU A 333 5.69 -18.90 11.85
C LEU A 333 6.27 -19.48 13.14
N VAL A 334 6.52 -20.80 13.20
CA VAL A 334 7.22 -21.42 14.34
C VAL A 334 8.64 -20.87 14.48
N ILE A 335 9.36 -20.75 13.37
CA ILE A 335 10.69 -20.13 13.35
C ILE A 335 10.63 -18.67 13.81
N CYS A 336 9.65 -17.89 13.35
CA CYS A 336 9.44 -16.50 13.78
C CYS A 336 9.20 -16.40 15.29
N ILE A 337 8.40 -17.30 15.88
CA ILE A 337 8.19 -17.36 17.33
C ILE A 337 9.52 -17.64 18.05
N GLY A 338 10.30 -18.63 17.57
CA GLY A 338 11.60 -18.96 18.14
C GLY A 338 12.62 -17.81 18.04
N LEU A 339 12.70 -17.15 16.88
CA LEU A 339 13.56 -15.98 16.65
C LEU A 339 13.12 -14.77 17.49
N GLN A 340 11.82 -14.55 17.65
CA GLN A 340 11.29 -13.49 18.49
C GLN A 340 11.56 -13.74 19.97
N LEU A 341 11.47 -15.00 20.43
CA LEU A 341 11.88 -15.40 21.78
C LEU A 341 13.39 -15.24 21.97
N LEU A 342 14.21 -15.62 20.99
CA LEU A 342 15.65 -15.40 21.02
C LEU A 342 15.98 -13.90 21.11
N PHE A 343 15.33 -13.08 20.29
CA PHE A 343 15.47 -11.63 20.31
C PHE A 343 15.06 -11.03 21.65
N TRP A 344 14.00 -11.55 22.28
CA TRP A 344 13.53 -11.07 23.57
C TRP A 344 14.47 -11.49 24.73
N LEU A 345 14.74 -12.79 24.85
CA LEU A 345 15.36 -13.40 26.02
C LEU A 345 16.88 -13.27 26.06
N VAL A 346 17.54 -13.07 24.92
CA VAL A 346 19.00 -12.90 24.86
C VAL A 346 19.33 -11.41 24.72
N PRO A 347 19.78 -10.73 25.79
CA PRO A 347 20.02 -9.29 25.78
C PRO A 347 21.37 -8.91 25.14
N GLN A 348 21.71 -9.52 24.01
CA GLN A 348 22.96 -9.26 23.28
C GLN A 348 22.66 -8.67 21.90
N PHE A 349 23.36 -7.58 21.55
CA PHE A 349 23.07 -6.79 20.34
C PHE A 349 23.22 -7.58 19.04
N ILE A 350 24.33 -8.28 18.84
CA ILE A 350 24.60 -9.07 17.63
C ILE A 350 23.55 -10.17 17.45
N VAL A 351 23.22 -10.90 18.52
CA VAL A 351 22.16 -11.93 18.52
C VAL A 351 20.84 -11.29 18.14
N SER A 352 20.52 -10.11 18.70
CA SER A 352 19.31 -9.37 18.39
C SER A 352 19.25 -8.91 16.93
N ALA A 353 20.35 -8.35 16.40
CA ALA A 353 20.42 -7.88 15.02
C ALA A 353 20.29 -9.03 14.01
N VAL A 354 20.96 -10.16 14.27
CA VAL A 354 20.86 -11.36 13.44
C VAL A 354 19.46 -11.97 13.53
N ALA A 355 18.91 -12.11 14.75
CA ALA A 355 17.58 -12.66 14.95
C ALA A 355 16.51 -11.86 14.21
N VAL A 356 16.60 -10.52 14.23
CA VAL A 356 15.61 -9.69 13.53
C VAL A 356 15.80 -9.71 12.01
N ALA A 357 17.04 -9.77 11.50
CA ALA A 357 17.23 -9.97 10.07
C ALA A 357 16.57 -11.26 9.57
N PHE A 358 16.74 -12.37 10.30
CA PHE A 358 16.04 -13.62 9.98
C PHE A 358 14.54 -13.56 10.23
N LEU A 359 14.09 -12.82 11.25
CA LEU A 359 12.67 -12.61 11.50
C LEU A 359 12.02 -11.90 10.30
N GLY A 360 12.66 -10.86 9.76
CA GLY A 360 12.26 -10.24 8.50
C GLY A 360 12.19 -11.25 7.36
N PHE A 361 13.20 -12.08 7.19
CA PHE A 361 13.26 -13.12 6.15
C PHE A 361 12.07 -14.10 6.19
N PHE A 362 11.74 -14.64 7.36
CA PHE A 362 10.61 -15.58 7.49
C PHE A 362 9.24 -14.89 7.51
N LEU A 363 9.16 -13.62 7.90
CA LEU A 363 7.95 -12.80 7.78
C LEU A 363 7.67 -12.38 6.33
N GLY A 364 8.70 -12.28 5.48
CA GLY A 364 8.59 -11.87 4.09
C GLY A 364 7.47 -12.55 3.28
N PRO A 365 7.45 -13.90 3.16
CA PRO A 365 6.48 -14.62 2.34
C PRO A 365 5.06 -14.69 2.95
N MET A 366 4.85 -14.23 4.18
CA MET A 366 3.54 -14.33 4.86
C MET A 366 2.44 -13.60 4.11
N PHE A 367 2.72 -12.38 3.67
CA PHE A 367 1.76 -11.55 2.93
C PHE A 367 1.29 -12.22 1.62
N PRO A 368 2.19 -12.53 0.65
CA PRO A 368 1.76 -13.17 -0.59
C PRO A 368 1.18 -14.57 -0.36
N GLY A 369 1.70 -15.33 0.63
CA GLY A 369 1.16 -16.65 0.97
C GLY A 369 -0.28 -16.60 1.50
N ALA A 370 -0.62 -15.59 2.31
CA ALA A 370 -1.98 -15.39 2.79
C ALA A 370 -2.95 -14.96 1.68
N VAL A 371 -2.51 -14.09 0.76
CA VAL A 371 -3.30 -13.74 -0.44
C VAL A 371 -3.59 -15.00 -1.25
N MET A 372 -2.57 -15.83 -1.53
CA MET A 372 -2.71 -17.05 -2.32
C MET A 372 -3.67 -18.06 -1.69
N VAL A 373 -3.56 -18.32 -0.39
CA VAL A 373 -4.50 -19.23 0.32
C VAL A 373 -5.91 -18.67 0.32
N THR A 374 -6.08 -17.36 0.50
CA THR A 374 -7.39 -16.71 0.46
C THR A 374 -8.05 -16.85 -0.91
N ALA A 375 -7.28 -16.64 -1.99
CA ALA A 375 -7.74 -16.86 -3.36
C ALA A 375 -8.12 -18.33 -3.61
N LYS A 376 -7.42 -19.30 -3.02
CA LYS A 376 -7.77 -20.73 -3.13
C LYS A 376 -9.04 -21.11 -2.35
N LEU A 377 -9.38 -20.38 -1.28
CA LEU A 377 -10.50 -20.71 -0.39
C LEU A 377 -11.81 -19.98 -0.73
N LEU A 378 -11.71 -18.84 -1.40
CA LEU A 378 -12.88 -18.06 -1.81
C LEU A 378 -13.31 -18.40 -3.25
N PRO A 379 -14.58 -18.21 -3.62
CA PRO A 379 -15.01 -18.20 -5.02
C PRO A 379 -14.43 -17.02 -5.79
N ALA A 380 -14.07 -17.24 -7.06
CA ALA A 380 -13.46 -16.22 -7.94
C ALA A 380 -14.23 -14.89 -7.98
N LYS A 381 -15.57 -14.96 -7.99
CA LYS A 381 -16.45 -13.78 -8.02
C LYS A 381 -16.30 -12.82 -6.83
N ILE A 382 -15.76 -13.26 -5.69
CA ILE A 382 -15.56 -12.41 -4.50
C ILE A 382 -14.09 -12.16 -4.15
N HIS A 383 -13.14 -12.69 -4.91
CA HIS A 383 -11.69 -12.58 -4.61
C HIS A 383 -11.25 -11.14 -4.44
N VAL A 384 -11.50 -10.30 -5.45
CA VAL A 384 -11.04 -8.91 -5.48
C VAL A 384 -11.61 -8.11 -4.31
N SER A 385 -12.93 -8.22 -4.08
CA SER A 385 -13.60 -7.53 -2.96
C SER A 385 -13.13 -8.02 -1.59
N ALA A 386 -12.95 -9.33 -1.42
CA ALA A 386 -12.54 -9.91 -0.13
C ALA A 386 -11.08 -9.58 0.21
N ILE A 387 -10.16 -9.73 -0.74
CA ILE A 387 -8.74 -9.40 -0.56
C ILE A 387 -8.60 -7.89 -0.34
N GLY A 388 -9.28 -7.05 -1.13
CA GLY A 388 -9.27 -5.60 -0.95
C GLY A 388 -9.78 -5.17 0.42
N PHE A 389 -10.87 -5.76 0.91
CA PHE A 389 -11.36 -5.50 2.28
C PHE A 389 -10.36 -5.95 3.35
N ALA A 390 -9.79 -7.15 3.21
CA ALA A 390 -8.82 -7.69 4.16
C ALA A 390 -7.55 -6.82 4.22
N MET A 391 -7.11 -6.29 3.08
CA MET A 391 -6.00 -5.33 2.97
C MET A 391 -6.29 -4.01 3.67
N ALA A 392 -7.50 -3.46 3.51
CA ALA A 392 -7.90 -2.24 4.20
C ALA A 392 -7.89 -2.41 5.73
N ILE A 393 -8.39 -3.54 6.23
CA ILE A 393 -8.30 -3.89 7.66
C ILE A 393 -6.84 -4.13 8.05
N GLY A 394 -6.02 -4.77 7.21
CA GLY A 394 -4.58 -4.92 7.40
C GLY A 394 -3.87 -3.61 7.68
N GLY A 395 -4.10 -2.59 6.85
CA GLY A 395 -3.53 -1.26 7.02
C GLY A 395 -3.87 -0.60 8.37
N THR A 396 -5.07 -0.86 8.92
CA THR A 396 -5.42 -0.38 10.27
C THR A 396 -4.50 -1.00 11.34
N GLY A 397 -4.16 -2.28 11.22
CA GLY A 397 -3.26 -2.96 12.14
C GLY A 397 -1.84 -2.37 12.08
N GLY A 398 -1.36 -2.10 10.87
CA GLY A 398 -0.08 -1.44 10.62
C GLY A 398 0.06 -0.05 11.23
N THR A 399 -1.02 0.57 11.73
CA THR A 399 -0.97 1.91 12.33
C THR A 399 -1.35 1.92 13.81
N ILE A 400 -2.34 1.12 14.20
CA ILE A 400 -2.76 0.96 15.59
C ILE A 400 -1.63 0.36 16.45
N PHE A 401 -0.96 -0.68 15.98
CA PHE A 401 0.04 -1.38 16.79
C PHE A 401 1.34 -0.58 17.02
N PRO A 402 1.96 0.06 16.02
CA PRO A 402 3.09 0.96 16.27
C PRO A 402 2.74 2.10 17.24
N PHE A 403 1.54 2.68 17.11
CA PHE A 403 1.07 3.68 18.06
C PHE A 403 0.92 3.12 19.48
N ALA A 404 0.27 1.96 19.62
CA ALA A 404 0.09 1.31 20.91
C ALA A 404 1.43 0.95 21.57
N ILE A 405 2.41 0.47 20.79
CA ILE A 405 3.78 0.20 21.27
C ILE A 405 4.36 1.47 21.87
N GLY A 406 4.29 2.60 21.18
CA GLY A 406 4.84 3.86 21.69
C GLY A 406 4.10 4.45 22.88
N ALA A 407 2.76 4.38 22.88
CA ALA A 407 1.94 4.82 24.00
C ALA A 407 2.27 4.05 25.28
N ILE A 408 2.45 2.73 25.18
CA ILE A 408 2.84 1.88 26.32
C ILE A 408 4.31 2.10 26.67
N ALA A 409 5.18 2.26 25.67
CA ALA A 409 6.61 2.52 25.88
C ALA A 409 6.87 3.82 26.65
N ASN A 410 5.95 4.79 26.59
CA ASN A 410 6.05 6.02 27.37
C ASN A 410 6.11 5.81 28.89
N SER A 411 5.38 4.80 29.40
CA SER A 411 5.32 4.51 30.84
C SER A 411 6.21 3.32 31.25
N LYS A 412 6.36 2.32 30.35
CA LYS A 412 7.05 1.05 30.64
C LYS A 412 8.41 0.89 29.93
N GLY A 413 8.79 1.87 29.11
CA GLY A 413 9.97 1.81 28.26
C GLY A 413 9.77 0.96 27.00
N VAL A 414 10.69 1.10 26.04
CA VAL A 414 10.63 0.46 24.71
C VAL A 414 10.74 -1.08 24.78
N GLY A 415 11.08 -1.64 25.95
CA GLY A 415 11.09 -3.07 26.22
C GLY A 415 9.77 -3.79 25.90
N VAL A 416 8.65 -3.06 25.93
CA VAL A 416 7.30 -3.59 25.63
C VAL A 416 7.09 -4.02 24.19
N LEU A 417 7.98 -3.61 23.27
CA LEU A 417 7.98 -4.07 21.88
C LEU A 417 7.96 -5.61 21.80
N GLN A 418 8.81 -6.28 22.60
CA GLN A 418 9.02 -7.72 22.52
C GLN A 418 7.77 -8.55 22.81
N PRO A 419 7.08 -8.38 23.96
CA PRO A 419 5.87 -9.15 24.26
C PRO A 419 4.70 -8.81 23.32
N ILE A 420 4.58 -7.56 22.86
CA ILE A 420 3.53 -7.15 21.92
C ILE A 420 3.74 -7.88 20.58
N ILE A 421 4.94 -7.81 20.02
CA ILE A 421 5.26 -8.46 18.74
C ILE A 421 5.12 -9.97 18.84
N LEU A 422 5.58 -10.59 19.94
CA LEU A 422 5.38 -12.02 20.16
C LEU A 422 3.90 -12.40 20.18
N ALA A 423 3.07 -11.65 20.93
CA ALA A 423 1.64 -11.89 20.98
C ALA A 423 0.98 -11.78 19.60
N LEU A 424 1.37 -10.78 18.80
CA LEU A 424 0.87 -10.62 17.44
C LEU A 424 1.29 -11.78 16.53
N ILE A 425 2.55 -12.23 16.57
CA ILE A 425 3.00 -13.40 15.80
C ILE A 425 2.23 -14.65 16.23
N THR A 426 1.96 -14.83 17.52
CA THR A 426 1.13 -15.95 18.01
C THR A 426 -0.30 -15.86 17.51
N VAL A 427 -0.90 -14.65 17.45
CA VAL A 427 -2.23 -14.44 16.85
C VAL A 427 -2.20 -14.79 15.37
N VAL A 428 -1.21 -14.31 14.62
CA VAL A 428 -1.03 -14.66 13.20
C VAL A 428 -0.95 -16.18 13.02
N ALA A 429 -0.19 -16.88 13.88
CA ALA A 429 -0.09 -18.33 13.85
C ALA A 429 -1.41 -19.04 14.20
N GLY A 430 -2.13 -18.58 15.22
CA GLY A 430 -3.44 -19.14 15.58
C GLY A 430 -4.47 -18.96 14.47
N VAL A 431 -4.52 -17.78 13.87
CA VAL A 431 -5.41 -17.48 12.73
C VAL A 431 -5.00 -18.32 11.52
N TRP A 432 -3.70 -18.46 11.25
CA TRP A 432 -3.18 -19.29 10.16
C TRP A 432 -3.64 -20.74 10.28
N LEU A 433 -3.52 -21.34 11.47
CA LEU A 433 -3.95 -22.71 11.73
C LEU A 433 -5.47 -22.89 11.61
N SER A 434 -6.23 -21.82 11.85
CA SER A 434 -7.69 -21.79 11.76
C SER A 434 -8.22 -21.74 10.33
N PHE A 435 -7.37 -21.48 9.32
CA PHE A 435 -7.82 -21.53 7.94
C PHE A 435 -8.29 -22.95 7.55
N PRO A 436 -9.45 -23.07 6.86
CA PRO A 436 -9.94 -24.34 6.35
C PRO A 436 -8.89 -25.08 5.52
N ARG A 437 -8.89 -26.41 5.59
CA ARG A 437 -8.03 -27.23 4.71
C ARG A 437 -8.54 -27.11 3.28
N ILE A 438 -7.65 -26.76 2.36
CA ILE A 438 -7.94 -26.79 0.93
C ILE A 438 -8.09 -28.27 0.55
N GLN A 439 -9.33 -28.72 0.31
CA GLN A 439 -9.57 -30.04 -0.26
C GLN A 439 -9.03 -30.02 -1.69
N LYS A 440 -8.12 -30.95 -2.03
CA LYS A 440 -7.78 -31.19 -3.43
C LYS A 440 -9.08 -31.61 -4.11
N LYS A 441 -9.48 -30.89 -5.16
CA LYS A 441 -10.43 -31.44 -6.12
C LYS A 441 -9.71 -32.61 -6.78
N ASP A 442 -10.24 -33.81 -6.57
CA ASP A 442 -9.79 -35.04 -7.21
C ASP A 442 -9.91 -34.97 -8.74
#